data_AF-A0A5N0HJ16-F1
#
_entry.id   AF-A0A5N0HJ16-F1
#
_cell.length_a   1.000
_cell.length_b   1.000
_cell.length_c   1.000
_cell.angle_alpha   90.00
_cell.angle_beta   90.00
_cell.angle_gamma   90.00
#
_symmetry.space_group_name_H-M   'P 1'
#
loop_
_entity.id
_entity.type
_entity.pdbx_description
1 polymer ?
#
loop_
_entity_poly.entity_id
_entity_poly.type
_entity_poly.pdbx_seq_one_letter_code
_entity_poly.pdbx_strand_id
1 'polypeptide(L)' 'LPDVDRALMAAVANLNDPLVRTGLLLLRATGMRLGELLDVELGCLLDFAGHGNWLRVPVGKLNCERMVPLDPDTVQVIDA' A
#
# COMPACT_ATOMS: atom_id res chain seq x y z
N LEU A 1 -0.18 -8.84 19.25
CA LEU A 1 1.01 -9.63 19.63
C LEU A 1 1.82 -9.92 18.37
N PRO A 2 3.16 -9.88 18.40
CA PRO A 2 4.01 -10.07 17.22
C PRO A 2 3.71 -11.36 16.43
N ASP A 3 3.39 -12.46 17.12
CA ASP A 3 3.11 -13.74 16.46
C ASP A 3 1.78 -13.73 15.69
N VAL A 4 0.78 -12.99 16.18
CA VAL A 4 -0.51 -12.84 15.51
C VAL A 4 -0.34 -12.01 14.23
N ASP A 5 0.46 -10.94 14.28
CA ASP A 5 0.77 -10.13 13.08
C ASP A 5 1.51 -10.98 12.04
N ARG A 6 2.51 -11.77 12.47
CA ARG A 6 3.23 -12.69 11.57
C ARG A 6 2.30 -13.72 10.92
N ALA A 7 1.42 -14.35 11.70
CA ALA A 7 0.45 -15.32 11.18
C ALA A 7 -0.54 -14.68 10.21
N LEU A 8 -1.02 -13.46 10.52
CA LEU A 8 -1.88 -12.68 9.63
C LEU A 8 -1.18 -12.39 8.31
N MET A 9 0.04 -11.87 8.34
CA MET A 9 0.78 -11.53 7.12
C MET A 9 1.12 -12.78 6.29
N ALA A 10 1.37 -13.92 6.93
CA ALA A 10 1.52 -15.19 6.21
C ALA A 10 0.20 -15.63 5.53
N ALA A 11 -0.96 -15.45 6.16
CA ALA A 11 -2.25 -15.72 5.54
C ALA A 11 -2.52 -14.78 4.35
N VAL A 12 -2.21 -13.49 4.50
CA VAL A 12 -2.33 -12.49 3.41
C VAL A 12 -1.48 -12.88 2.20
N ALA A 13 -0.22 -13.28 2.43
CA ALA A 13 0.69 -13.68 1.35
C ALA A 13 0.17 -14.89 0.55
N ASN A 14 -0.61 -15.78 1.19
CA ASN A 14 -1.18 -16.97 0.57
C ASN A 14 -2.58 -16.76 -0.05
N LEU A 15 -3.10 -15.53 -0.08
CA LEU A 15 -4.39 -15.25 -0.73
C LEU A 15 -4.29 -15.50 -2.23
N ASN A 16 -5.30 -16.18 -2.79
CA ASN A 16 -5.36 -16.48 -4.23
C ASN A 16 -5.69 -15.26 -5.08
N ASP A 17 -6.46 -14.31 -4.54
CA ASP A 17 -6.85 -13.09 -5.25
C ASP A 17 -5.70 -12.06 -5.17
N PRO A 18 -5.05 -11.73 -6.30
CA PRO A 18 -3.93 -10.81 -6.32
C PRO A 18 -4.34 -9.38 -5.93
N LEU A 19 -5.55 -8.95 -6.27
CA LEU A 19 -6.03 -7.60 -5.97
C LEU A 19 -6.27 -7.44 -4.47
N VAL A 20 -6.89 -8.45 -3.83
CA VAL A 20 -7.07 -8.44 -2.37
C VAL A 20 -5.73 -8.53 -1.66
N ARG A 21 -4.81 -9.37 -2.12
CA ARG A 21 -3.47 -9.51 -1.54
C ARG A 21 -2.68 -8.20 -1.61
N THR A 22 -2.59 -7.60 -2.80
CA THR A 22 -1.91 -6.31 -3.01
C THR A 22 -2.56 -5.21 -2.18
N GLY A 23 -3.89 -5.14 -2.14
CA GLY A 23 -4.61 -4.16 -1.34
C GLY A 23 -4.30 -4.24 0.16
N LEU A 24 -4.25 -5.45 0.72
CA LEU A 24 -3.93 -5.65 2.14
C LEU A 24 -2.47 -5.31 2.47
N LEU A 25 -1.53 -5.66 1.58
CA LEU A 25 -0.13 -5.29 1.71
C LEU A 25 0.06 -3.77 1.67
N LEU A 26 -0.62 -3.08 0.76
CA LEU A 26 -0.64 -1.62 0.65
C LEU A 26 -1.17 -0.93 1.91
N LEU A 27 -2.30 -1.41 2.45
CA LEU A 27 -2.86 -0.89 3.69
C LEU A 27 -1.89 -1.05 4.86
N ARG A 28 -1.18 -2.17 4.91
CA ARG A 28 -0.20 -2.45 5.97
C ARG A 28 1.05 -1.57 5.87
N ALA A 29 1.53 -1.31 4.66
CA ALA A 29 2.72 -0.52 4.40
C ALA A 29 2.49 0.99 4.63
N THR A 30 1.31 1.50 4.23
CA THR A 30 1.05 2.95 4.19
C THR A 30 0.17 3.47 5.33
N GLY A 31 -0.54 2.57 6.03
CA GLY A 31 -1.51 2.95 7.07
C GLY A 31 -2.73 3.72 6.53
N MET A 32 -2.97 3.69 5.22
CA MET A 32 -4.14 4.31 4.61
C MET A 32 -5.45 3.59 4.92
N ARG A 33 -6.57 4.29 4.73
CA ARG A 33 -7.91 3.74 4.94
C ARG A 33 -8.34 2.95 3.71
N LEU A 34 -9.20 1.94 3.90
CA LEU A 34 -9.77 1.18 2.79
C LEU A 34 -10.47 2.06 1.76
N GLY A 35 -11.20 3.10 2.20
CA GLY A 35 -11.81 4.06 1.27
C GLY A 35 -10.76 4.81 0.43
N GLU A 36 -9.65 5.23 1.04
CA GLU A 36 -8.54 5.85 0.30
C GLU A 36 -7.92 4.86 -0.70
N LEU A 37 -7.89 3.56 -0.39
CA LEU A 37 -7.36 2.52 -1.28
C LEU A 37 -8.22 2.35 -2.53
N LEU A 38 -9.54 2.37 -2.34
CA LEU A 38 -10.51 2.25 -3.43
C LEU A 38 -10.49 3.47 -4.36
N ASP A 39 -10.07 4.62 -3.85
CA ASP A 39 -9.96 5.87 -4.60
C ASP A 39 -8.54 6.10 -5.18
N VAL A 40 -7.62 5.12 -5.09
CA VAL A 40 -6.27 5.24 -5.65
C VAL A 40 -6.32 5.29 -7.18
N GLU A 41 -5.71 6.33 -7.75
CA GLU A 41 -5.63 6.51 -9.20
C GLU A 41 -4.46 5.74 -9.83
N LEU A 42 -4.63 5.35 -11.10
CA LEU A 42 -3.52 4.89 -11.93
C LEU A 42 -2.50 6.04 -12.09
N GLY A 43 -1.24 5.79 -11.75
CA GLY A 43 -0.19 6.82 -11.71
C GLY A 43 0.04 7.48 -10.34
N CYS A 44 -0.51 6.91 -9.27
CA CYS A 44 -0.25 7.34 -7.89
C CYS A 44 1.18 7.05 -7.39
N LEU A 45 1.94 6.20 -8.10
CA LEU A 45 3.32 5.87 -7.78
C LEU A 45 4.25 6.90 -8.42
N LEU A 46 5.00 7.62 -7.59
CA LEU A 46 5.93 8.67 -7.99
C LEU A 46 7.36 8.22 -7.68
N ASP A 47 8.21 8.15 -8.70
CA ASP A 47 9.66 8.00 -8.51
C ASP A 47 10.28 9.39 -8.37
N PHE A 48 10.80 9.67 -7.18
CA PHE A 48 11.62 10.85 -6.94
C PHE A 48 13.07 10.44 -7.09
N ALA A 49 13.71 10.83 -8.19
CA ALA A 49 15.09 10.48 -8.51
C ALA A 49 16.01 10.67 -7.29
N GLY A 50 16.60 9.57 -6.81
CA GLY A 50 17.50 9.55 -5.64
C GLY A 50 16.83 9.46 -4.27
N HIS A 51 15.50 9.51 -4.21
CA HIS A 51 14.69 9.49 -2.98
C HIS A 51 13.67 8.34 -2.93
N GLY A 52 13.72 7.42 -3.88
CA GLY A 52 12.90 6.21 -3.93
C GLY A 52 11.49 6.45 -4.47
N ASN A 53 10.67 5.40 -4.36
CA ASN A 53 9.27 5.43 -4.80
C ASN A 53 8.35 5.92 -3.68
N TRP A 54 7.35 6.69 -4.07
CA TRP A 54 6.39 7.28 -3.16
C TRP A 54 4.98 7.04 -3.66
N LEU A 55 4.05 6.81 -2.74
CA LEU A 55 2.63 6.71 -3.04
C LEU A 55 1.92 8.02 -2.72
N ARG A 56 1.22 8.58 -3.70
CA ARG A 56 0.24 9.64 -3.48
C ARG A 56 -1.05 9.02 -2.95
N VAL A 57 -1.36 9.27 -1.68
CA VAL A 57 -2.61 8.82 -1.07
C VAL A 57 -3.68 9.88 -1.32
N PRO A 58 -4.83 9.51 -1.93
CA PRO A 58 -5.89 10.45 -2.28
C PRO A 58 -6.56 11.05 -1.04
N VAL A 59 -7.27 12.16 -1.27
CA VAL A 59 -7.93 12.95 -0.24
C VAL A 59 -9.01 12.13 0.48
N GLY A 60 -8.68 11.60 1.66
CA GLY A 60 -9.66 10.97 2.54
C GLY A 60 -10.55 11.99 3.28
N LYS A 61 -11.34 11.51 4.24
CA LYS A 61 -12.28 12.34 5.06
C LYS A 61 -11.67 13.55 5.78
N LEU A 62 -10.35 13.61 5.91
CA LEU A 62 -9.63 14.71 6.58
C LEU A 62 -9.19 15.81 5.60
N ASN A 63 -9.54 15.68 4.32
CA ASN A 63 -9.30 16.66 3.27
C ASN A 63 -7.82 16.99 3.01
N CYS A 64 -6.90 16.07 3.33
CA CYS A 64 -5.47 16.23 3.11
C CYS A 64 -4.91 15.09 2.24
N GLU A 65 -4.25 15.45 1.14
CA GLU A 65 -3.35 14.52 0.43
C GLU A 65 -2.07 14.31 1.24
N ARG A 66 -1.49 13.12 1.12
CA ARG A 66 -0.17 12.83 1.70
C ARG A 66 0.66 11.97 0.77
N MET A 67 1.97 12.17 0.86
CA MET A 67 2.98 11.35 0.18
C MET A 67 3.57 10.36 1.18
N VAL A 68 3.55 9.07 0.85
CA VAL A 68 4.09 7.99 1.68
C VAL A 68 5.26 7.34 0.97
N PRO A 69 6.46 7.30 1.56
CA PRO A 69 7.58 6.57 0.96
C PRO A 69 7.30 5.07 0.99
N LEU A 70 7.63 4.39 -0.10
CA LEU A 70 7.49 2.94 -0.24
C LEU A 70 8.85 2.27 -0.26
N ASP A 71 8.95 1.13 0.41
CA ASP A 71 10.08 0.22 0.26
C ASP A 71 10.00 -0.54 -1.08
N PRO A 72 11.14 -1.07 -1.58
CA PRO A 72 11.19 -1.76 -2.87
C PRO A 72 10.25 -2.96 -2.99
N ASP A 73 10.03 -3.71 -1.90
CA ASP A 73 9.18 -4.90 -1.92
C ASP A 73 7.71 -4.49 -2.10
N THR A 74 7.28 -3.41 -1.42
CA THR A 74 5.93 -2.85 -1.60
C THR A 74 5.72 -2.32 -3.02
N VAL A 75 6.74 -1.72 -3.64
CA VAL A 75 6.65 -1.24 -5.04
C VAL A 75 6.42 -2.41 -6.00
N GLN A 76 7.16 -3.51 -5.85
CA GLN A 76 6.99 -4.71 -6.68
C GLN A 76 5.59 -5.29 -6.57
N VAL A 77 4.95 -5.21 -5.39
CA VAL A 77 3.58 -5.71 -5.18
C VAL A 77 2.53 -4.86 -5.90
N ILE A 78 2.79 -3.58 -6.11
CA ILE A 78 1.89 -2.64 -6.80
C ILE A 78 2.08 -2.74 -8.33
N ASP A 79 3.32 -2.93 -8.79
CA ASP A 79 3.71 -2.91 -10.20
C ASP A 79 3.78 -4.31 -10.86
N ALA A 80 3.32 -5.36 -10.16
CA ALA A 80 3.25 -6.74 -10.66
C ALA A 80 2.00 -7.02 -11.50
#